data_AF-A0A6P1WAL9-F1
#
_entry.id   AF-A0A6P1WAL9-F1
#
_cell.length_a   1.000
_cell.length_b   1.000
_cell.length_c   1.000
_cell.angle_alpha   90.00
_cell.angle_beta   90.00
_cell.angle_gamma   90.00
#
_symmetry.space_group_name_H-M   'P 1'
#
loop_
_entity.id
_entity.type
_entity.pdbx_description
1 polymer ?
#
loop_
_entity_poly.entity_id
_entity_poly.type
_entity_poly.pdbx_seq_one_letter_code
_entity_poly.pdbx_strand_id
1 'polypeptide(L)'
;MDGLPDGLYRYTILQISDLHAGAGIPRHYIDQVVQKALNQPMDIIVLTGDIAEGNFSKYQHRVEPISQLKVSHESIKYLTFWPQLHNNSFQIGMF
;
A
#
# COMPACT_ATOMS: atom_id res chain seq x y z
N MET A 1 -27.12 1.16 -18.11
CA MET A 1 -26.27 0.80 -16.95
C MET A 1 -27.16 1.11 -15.77
N ASP A 2 -28.02 0.17 -15.40
CA ASP A 2 -29.17 0.45 -14.54
C ASP A 2 -28.97 -0.38 -13.27
N GLY A 3 -28.92 0.28 -12.10
CA GLY A 3 -28.77 -0.37 -10.80
C GLY A 3 -27.44 -0.11 -10.06
N LEU A 4 -26.52 0.70 -10.58
CA LEU A 4 -25.38 1.17 -9.79
C LEU A 4 -25.82 2.37 -8.93
N PRO A 5 -25.62 2.36 -7.60
CA PRO A 5 -25.89 3.52 -6.76
C PRO A 5 -25.13 4.76 -7.25
N ASP A 6 -25.76 5.93 -7.19
CA ASP A 6 -25.20 7.19 -7.71
C ASP A 6 -23.79 7.49 -7.17
N GLY A 7 -23.53 7.15 -5.91
CA GLY A 7 -22.22 7.34 -5.27
C GLY A 7 -21.08 6.49 -5.84
N LEU A 8 -21.38 5.45 -6.63
CA LEU A 8 -20.37 4.61 -7.29
C LEU A 8 -20.14 5.03 -8.75
N TYR A 9 -20.94 5.95 -9.29
CA TYR A 9 -20.71 6.47 -10.63
C TYR A 9 -19.40 7.27 -10.66
N ARG A 10 -18.45 6.83 -11.51
CA ARG A 10 -17.08 7.37 -11.61
C ARG A 10 -16.21 7.20 -10.36
N TYR A 11 -16.58 6.28 -9.47
CA TYR A 11 -15.78 5.93 -8.31
C TYR A 11 -14.46 5.28 -8.74
N THR A 12 -13.34 5.76 -8.19
CA THR A 12 -11.98 5.36 -8.53
C THR A 12 -11.34 4.57 -7.41
N ILE A 13 -10.80 3.39 -7.76
CA ILE A 13 -10.17 2.46 -6.83
C ILE A 13 -8.72 2.26 -7.25
N LEU A 14 -7.78 2.55 -6.35
CA LEU A 14 -6.41 2.06 -6.46
C LEU A 14 -6.25 0.82 -5.61
N GLN A 15 -5.88 -0.30 -6.23
CA GLN A 15 -5.47 -1.50 -5.52
C GLN A 15 -3.99 -1.78 -5.77
N ILE A 16 -3.24 -2.00 -4.69
CA ILE A 16 -1.86 -2.49 -4.73
C ILE A 16 -1.81 -3.82 -3.98
N SER A 17 -1.31 -4.87 -4.64
CA SER A 17 -1.19 -6.21 -4.04
C SER A 17 0.24 -6.72 -4.09
N ASP A 18 0.64 -7.47 -3.06
CA ASP A 18 1.85 -8.32 -3.04
C ASP A 18 3.11 -7.57 -3.52
N LEU A 19 3.31 -6.39 -2.93
CA LEU A 19 4.39 -5.50 -3.32
C LEU A 19 5.76 -6.02 -2.86
N HIS A 20 5.80 -6.90 -1.86
CA HIS A 20 7.00 -7.54 -1.31
C HIS A 20 8.16 -6.56 -1.11
N ALA A 21 7.91 -5.42 -0.44
CA ALA A 21 8.90 -4.36 -0.22
C ALA A 21 10.03 -4.77 0.76
N GLY A 22 10.82 -5.77 0.37
CA GLY A 22 11.90 -6.40 1.12
C GLY A 22 13.20 -6.49 0.33
N ALA A 23 13.96 -7.57 0.52
CA ALA A 23 15.31 -7.73 -0.05
C ALA A 23 15.32 -7.83 -1.58
N GLY A 24 14.34 -8.51 -2.16
CA GLY A 24 14.26 -8.80 -3.60
C GLY A 24 13.72 -7.66 -4.45
N ILE A 25 13.01 -6.71 -3.84
CA ILE A 25 12.36 -5.60 -4.56
C ILE A 25 13.07 -4.29 -4.23
N PRO A 26 13.75 -3.64 -5.20
CA PRO A 26 14.48 -2.41 -4.97
C PRO A 26 13.54 -1.23 -4.66
N ARG A 27 13.98 -0.28 -3.81
CA ARG A 27 13.21 0.93 -3.46
C ARG A 27 12.69 1.68 -4.69
N HIS A 28 13.49 1.81 -5.74
CA HIS A 28 13.09 2.52 -6.96
C HIS A 28 11.87 1.90 -7.65
N TYR A 29 11.65 0.58 -7.51
CA TYR A 29 10.45 -0.07 -8.05
C TYR A 29 9.22 0.39 -7.27
N ILE A 30 9.32 0.44 -5.94
CA ILE A 30 8.25 0.95 -5.06
C ILE A 30 7.93 2.40 -5.40
N ASP A 31 8.96 3.23 -5.59
CA ASP A 31 8.81 4.62 -5.98
C ASP A 31 8.03 4.73 -7.31
N GLN A 32 8.35 3.90 -8.32
CA GLN A 32 7.63 3.89 -9.59
C GLN A 32 6.16 3.47 -9.45
N VAL A 33 5.85 2.51 -8.59
CA VAL A 33 4.45 2.11 -8.32
C VAL A 33 3.68 3.28 -7.70
N VAL A 34 4.25 3.91 -6.68
CA VAL A 34 3.64 5.08 -6.02
C VAL A 34 3.49 6.24 -6.99
N GLN A 35 4.50 6.55 -7.79
CA GLN A 35 4.45 7.63 -8.77
C GLN A 35 3.34 7.43 -9.81
N LYS A 36 3.08 6.19 -10.24
CA LYS A 36 1.94 5.90 -11.13
C LYS A 36 0.60 6.23 -10.46
N ALA A 37 0.47 5.95 -9.18
CA ALA A 37 -0.74 6.22 -8.40
C ALA A 37 -0.96 7.71 -8.08
N LEU A 38 0.11 8.50 -7.91
CA LEU A 38 0.02 9.92 -7.56
C LEU A 38 -0.59 10.80 -8.67
N ASN A 39 -0.69 10.31 -9.91
CA ASN A 39 -1.13 11.13 -11.05
C ASN A 39 -2.65 11.28 -11.18
N GLN A 40 -3.44 10.65 -10.31
CA GLN A 40 -4.90 10.65 -10.40
C GLN A 40 -5.53 10.72 -9.00
N PRO A 41 -6.63 11.47 -8.82
CA PRO A 41 -7.40 11.43 -7.57
C PRO A 41 -8.03 10.05 -7.40
N MET A 42 -7.89 9.47 -6.20
CA MET A 42 -8.46 8.17 -5.85
C MET A 42 -9.50 8.35 -4.75
N ASP A 43 -10.66 7.73 -4.91
CA ASP A 43 -11.72 7.76 -3.90
C ASP A 43 -11.42 6.78 -2.76
N ILE A 44 -10.81 5.65 -3.09
CA ILE A 44 -10.27 4.68 -2.14
C ILE A 44 -8.93 4.10 -2.62
N ILE A 45 -8.07 3.83 -1.64
CA ILE A 45 -6.86 3.03 -1.82
C ILE A 45 -7.00 1.78 -0.98
N VAL A 46 -6.74 0.63 -1.58
CA VAL A 46 -6.76 -0.68 -0.93
C VAL A 46 -5.40 -1.33 -1.11
N LEU A 47 -4.77 -1.67 0.01
CA LEU A 47 -3.54 -2.45 0.04
C LEU A 47 -3.90 -3.89 0.42
N THR A 48 -3.49 -4.87 -0.39
CA THR A 48 -3.80 -6.30 -0.21
C THR A 48 -2.56 -7.17 -0.33
N GLY A 49 -2.63 -8.41 0.15
CA GLY A 49 -1.49 -9.33 0.09
C GLY A 49 -0.25 -8.79 0.81
N ASP A 50 0.92 -9.37 0.53
CA ASP A 50 2.15 -9.07 1.26
C ASP A 50 2.84 -7.81 0.74
N ILE A 51 2.46 -6.66 1.31
CA ILE A 51 3.04 -5.37 0.92
C ILE A 51 4.50 -5.26 1.32
N ALA A 52 4.90 -5.89 2.42
CA ALA A 52 6.25 -5.77 2.96
C ALA A 52 6.76 -7.09 3.55
N GLU A 53 8.08 -7.30 3.44
CA GLU A 53 8.71 -8.58 3.76
C GLU A 53 10.05 -8.39 4.49
N GLY A 54 10.33 -9.28 5.44
CA GLY A 54 11.63 -9.41 6.08
C GLY A 54 11.79 -8.50 7.30
N ASN A 55 13.04 -8.15 7.62
CA ASN A 55 13.35 -7.35 8.82
C ASN A 55 12.87 -5.90 8.65
N PHE A 56 11.86 -5.51 9.44
CA PHE A 56 11.28 -4.16 9.42
C PHE A 56 12.33 -3.06 9.63
N SER A 57 13.18 -3.17 10.65
CA SER A 57 14.21 -2.17 10.94
C SER A 57 15.15 -1.93 9.75
N LYS A 58 15.38 -2.97 8.94
CA LYS A 58 16.20 -2.90 7.72
C LYS A 58 15.44 -2.34 6.52
N TYR A 59 14.17 -2.69 6.34
CA TYR A 59 13.41 -2.42 5.11
C TYR A 59 12.28 -1.40 5.26
N GLN A 60 12.06 -0.80 6.44
CA GLN A 60 11.04 0.24 6.66
C GLN A 60 11.15 1.40 5.66
N HIS A 61 12.36 1.79 5.28
CA HIS A 61 12.56 2.82 4.27
C HIS A 61 11.95 2.39 2.92
N ARG A 62 11.82 1.11 2.59
CA ARG A 62 11.24 0.67 1.31
C ARG A 62 9.74 0.92 1.20
N VAL A 63 9.03 0.92 2.32
CA VAL A 63 7.57 1.16 2.36
C VAL A 63 7.21 2.63 2.60
N GLU A 64 8.18 3.47 3.01
CA GLU A 64 8.00 4.91 3.19
C GLU A 64 7.29 5.62 2.01
N PRO A 65 7.56 5.32 0.72
CA PRO A 65 6.82 5.94 -0.40
C PRO A 65 5.32 5.78 -0.32
N ILE A 66 4.82 4.67 0.23
CA ILE A 66 3.38 4.37 0.31
C ILE A 66 2.65 5.42 1.14
N SER A 67 3.34 6.08 2.08
CA SER A 67 2.79 7.21 2.85
C SER A 67 2.40 8.42 1.99
N GLN A 68 2.95 8.52 0.77
CA GLN A 68 2.65 9.63 -0.16
C GLN A 68 1.28 9.47 -0.83
N LEU A 69 0.71 8.26 -0.82
CA LEU A 69 -0.60 7.99 -1.43
C LEU A 69 -1.70 8.76 -0.70
N LYS A 70 -2.57 9.46 -1.45
CA LYS A 70 -3.67 10.29 -0.92
C LYS A 70 -5.02 9.84 -1.46
N VAL A 71 -6.06 9.97 -0.63
CA VAL A 71 -7.46 9.70 -0.98
C VAL A 71 -8.30 10.97 -0.90
N SER A 72 -9.35 11.05 -1.70
CA SER A 72 -10.34 12.14 -1.67
C SER A 72 -11.36 11.99 -0.54
N HIS A 73 -11.73 10.74 -0.20
CA HIS A 73 -12.80 10.45 0.74
C HIS A 73 -12.35 9.53 1.88
N GLU A 74 -12.11 8.25 1.60
CA GLU A 74 -11.79 7.24 2.60
C GLU A 74 -10.55 6.44 2.21
N SER A 75 -9.68 6.11 3.17
CA SER A 75 -8.54 5.22 2.92
C SER A 75 -8.67 3.97 3.77
N ILE A 76 -8.68 2.79 3.15
CA ILE A 76 -8.63 1.51 3.86
C ILE A 76 -7.26 0.88 3.62
N LYS A 77 -6.38 1.01 4.62
CA LYS A 77 -5.00 0.51 4.54
C LYS A 77 -4.88 -0.78 5.35
N TYR A 78 -4.68 -1.91 4.69
CA TYR A 78 -4.25 -3.15 5.33
C TYR A 78 -2.80 -3.42 4.91
N LEU A 79 -1.88 -3.36 5.88
CA LEU A 79 -0.47 -3.67 5.66
C LEU A 79 -0.19 -5.01 6.34
N THR A 80 -0.05 -6.07 5.54
CA THR A 80 0.47 -7.34 6.06
C THR A 80 1.98 -7.36 5.94
N PHE A 81 2.62 -7.86 6.99
CA PHE A 81 4.04 -8.17 7.00
C PHE A 81 4.16 -9.68 7.21
N TRP A 82 5.06 -10.31 6.46
CA TRP A 82 5.52 -11.64 6.82
C TRP A 82 6.76 -11.50 7.73
N PRO A 83 6.63 -11.71 9.06
CA PRO A 83 7.78 -11.63 9.95
C PRO A 83 8.72 -12.81 9.69
N GLN A 84 10.00 -12.53 9.43
CA GLN A 84 11.02 -13.54 9.67
C GLN A 84 11.07 -13.80 11.17
N LEU A 85 10.74 -15.03 11.57
CA LEU A 85 10.72 -15.48 12.97
C LEU A 85 12.12 -15.43 13.60
N HIS A 86 12.57 -14.24 13.98
CA HIS A 86 13.66 -14.04 14.92
C HIS A 86 13.35 -12.79 15.77
N ASN A 87 12.84 -13.05 16.97
CA ASN A 87 12.74 -12.15 18.14
C ASN A 87 12.85 -10.65 17.83
N ASN A 88 11.72 -9.98 17.66
CA ASN A 88 11.40 -8.73 18.36
C ASN A 88 9.98 -8.26 18.02
N SER A 89 9.37 -7.62 19.01
CA SER A 89 8.02 -7.10 19.17
C SER A 89 7.29 -6.69 17.88
N PHE A 90 6.07 -7.20 17.72
CA PHE A 90 5.12 -6.74 16.71
C PHE A 90 4.69 -5.29 16.99
N GLN A 91 4.96 -4.39 16.05
CA GLN A 91 4.24 -3.12 15.95
C GLN A 91 3.56 -3.07 14.58
N ILE A 92 2.23 -3.03 14.59
CA ILE A 92 1.46 -2.55 13.46
C ILE A 92 1.68 -1.03 13.45
N GLY A 93 2.72 -0.59 12.75
CA GLY A 93 2.95 0.83 12.49
C GLY A 93 2.04 1.28 11.36
N MET A 94 1.02 2.07 11.69
CA MET A 94 0.39 2.92 10.67
C MET A 94 1.42 3.98 10.26
N PHE A 95 1.72 4.05 8.96
CA PHE A 95 2.39 5.22 8.37
C PHE A 95 1.36 6.32 8.11
#